data_AF-A0AA43FAE2-F1
#
_entry.id   AF-A0AA43FAE2-F1
#
_cell.length_a   1.000
_cell.length_b   1.000
_cell.length_c   1.000
_cell.angle_alpha   90.00
_cell.angle_beta   90.00
_cell.angle_gamma   90.00
#
_symmetry.space_group_name_H-M   'P 1'
#
loop_
_entity.id
_entity.type
_entity.pdbx_description
1 polymer ?
#
loop_
_entity_poly.entity_id
_entity_poly.type
_entity_poly.pdbx_seq_one_letter_code
_entity_poly.pdbx_strand_id
1 'polypeptide(L)'
;NRDGEHHDTGHCYIGRRRLDELIEQLPGGFPIIGIDEHTAATFQDGWLTVSGRGALTVLTDGIEETVAEGNRVEAGDLFTVRPHERLPREPQIESIDLQATLAQGDGLAAADLILSRLGEDLAEDARRMIVELAETVTPGAVDPTDQIRPFVDQLIETRNRARDRGDFEEADRIRTVLIDSGVEVHDEPGRTEWTLRN
;
A
#
# COMPACT_ATOMS: atom_id res chain seq x y z
N ASN A 1 -0.18 -15.63 14.62
CA ASN A 1 0.20 -14.87 15.86
C ASN A 1 -0.48 -15.47 17.10
N ARG A 2 0.02 -15.24 18.33
CA ARG A 2 -0.37 -15.97 19.56
C ARG A 2 -1.50 -15.31 20.39
N ASP A 3 -2.43 -14.59 19.76
CA ASP A 3 -3.60 -13.95 20.40
C ASP A 3 -4.81 -13.96 19.44
N GLY A 4 -5.30 -15.17 19.12
CA GLY A 4 -6.35 -15.38 18.11
C GLY A 4 -7.79 -15.44 18.64
N GLU A 5 -8.04 -15.15 19.92
CA GLU A 5 -9.37 -15.44 20.51
C GLU A 5 -10.44 -14.37 20.20
N HIS A 6 -10.08 -13.18 19.68
CA HIS A 6 -11.03 -12.08 19.44
C HIS A 6 -10.94 -11.39 18.07
N HIS A 7 -10.17 -11.93 17.12
CA HIS A 7 -9.99 -11.32 15.80
C HIS A 7 -10.43 -12.28 14.70
N ASP A 8 -11.36 -11.82 13.85
CA ASP A 8 -11.68 -12.48 12.59
C ASP A 8 -10.47 -12.37 11.66
N THR A 9 -9.70 -13.46 11.55
CA THR A 9 -8.50 -13.55 10.71
C THR A 9 -8.82 -13.88 9.25
N GLY A 10 -10.10 -14.06 8.89
CA GLY A 10 -10.52 -14.47 7.54
C GLY A 10 -10.20 -13.47 6.44
N HIS A 11 -9.92 -12.21 6.80
CA HIS A 11 -9.62 -11.12 5.86
C HIS A 11 -8.28 -10.43 6.13
N CYS A 12 -7.33 -11.16 6.72
CA CYS A 12 -6.00 -10.65 7.10
C CYS A 12 -6.10 -9.29 7.83
N TYR A 13 -5.06 -8.44 7.72
CA TYR A 13 -5.07 -7.12 8.32
C TYR A 13 -5.96 -6.10 7.58
N ILE A 14 -6.44 -6.43 6.36
CA ILE A 14 -7.23 -5.49 5.53
C ILE A 14 -8.70 -5.41 5.97
N GLY A 15 -9.23 -6.49 6.55
CA GLY A 15 -10.62 -6.58 7.01
C GLY A 15 -11.65 -6.68 5.88
N ARG A 16 -12.86 -7.14 6.22
CA ARG A 16 -13.94 -7.45 5.26
C ARG A 16 -14.33 -6.26 4.38
N ARG A 17 -14.61 -5.11 5.00
CA ARG A 17 -15.08 -3.91 4.29
C ARG A 17 -14.12 -3.47 3.18
N ARG A 18 -12.83 -3.38 3.50
CA ARG A 18 -11.81 -2.94 2.53
C ARG A 18 -11.55 -4.02 1.46
N LEU A 19 -11.66 -5.29 1.82
CA LEU A 19 -11.64 -6.37 0.83
C LEU A 19 -12.80 -6.20 -0.15
N ASP A 20 -14.03 -6.02 0.32
CA ASP A 20 -15.21 -5.85 -0.56
C ASP A 20 -15.03 -4.65 -1.52
N GLU A 21 -14.52 -3.52 -1.03
CA GLU A 21 -14.20 -2.33 -1.86
C GLU A 21 -13.14 -2.59 -2.96
N LEU A 22 -12.17 -3.48 -2.69
CA LEU A 22 -11.18 -3.90 -3.67
C LEU A 22 -11.79 -4.86 -4.69
N ILE A 23 -12.68 -5.75 -4.25
CA ILE A 23 -13.38 -6.70 -5.13
C ILE A 23 -14.23 -5.96 -6.16
N GLU A 24 -14.93 -4.90 -5.74
CA GLU A 24 -15.76 -4.08 -6.64
C GLU A 24 -14.96 -3.39 -7.76
N GLN A 25 -13.65 -3.19 -7.57
CA GLN A 25 -12.77 -2.59 -8.58
C GLN A 25 -12.17 -3.63 -9.55
N LEU A 26 -12.27 -4.92 -9.23
CA LEU A 26 -11.77 -5.98 -10.09
C LEU A 26 -12.77 -6.28 -11.22
N PRO A 27 -12.28 -6.67 -12.41
CA PRO A 27 -13.15 -7.21 -13.44
C PRO A 27 -13.94 -8.42 -12.91
N GLY A 28 -15.20 -8.56 -13.31
CA GLY A 28 -16.00 -9.76 -12.97
C GLY A 28 -15.31 -11.05 -13.43
N GLY A 29 -15.43 -12.10 -12.63
CA GLY A 29 -14.77 -13.40 -12.84
C GLY A 29 -13.28 -13.43 -12.47
N PHE A 30 -12.74 -12.38 -11.85
CA PHE A 30 -11.35 -12.39 -11.37
C PHE A 30 -11.23 -13.22 -10.08
N PRO A 31 -10.40 -14.29 -10.05
CA PRO A 31 -10.29 -15.14 -8.88
C PRO A 31 -9.43 -14.50 -7.79
N ILE A 32 -9.88 -14.61 -6.55
CA ILE A 32 -9.15 -14.15 -5.36
C ILE A 32 -8.73 -15.38 -4.58
N ILE A 33 -7.48 -15.41 -4.13
CA ILE A 33 -6.91 -16.53 -3.38
C ILE A 33 -6.67 -16.09 -1.94
N GLY A 34 -7.38 -16.71 -1.00
CA GLY A 34 -7.08 -16.69 0.42
C GLY A 34 -6.17 -17.86 0.79
N ILE A 35 -5.12 -17.58 1.56
CA ILE A 35 -4.19 -18.59 2.08
C ILE A 35 -4.16 -18.45 3.59
N ASP A 36 -4.53 -19.51 4.31
CA ASP A 36 -4.52 -19.51 5.77
C ASP A 36 -3.11 -19.31 6.34
N GLU A 37 -3.04 -18.88 7.61
CA GLU A 37 -1.76 -18.78 8.33
C GLU A 37 -1.02 -20.13 8.31
N HIS A 38 0.31 -20.08 8.15
CA HIS A 38 1.16 -21.27 8.07
C HIS A 38 0.77 -22.26 6.95
N THR A 39 0.19 -21.75 5.87
CA THR A 39 -0.21 -22.53 4.69
C THR A 39 0.53 -22.02 3.45
N ALA A 40 0.86 -22.95 2.56
CA ALA A 40 1.50 -22.67 1.28
C ALA A 40 0.77 -23.42 0.17
N ALA A 41 0.55 -22.74 -0.95
CA ALA A 41 0.00 -23.32 -2.16
C ALA A 41 1.06 -23.33 -3.26
N THR A 42 1.28 -24.49 -3.87
CA THR A 42 2.24 -24.67 -4.96
C THR A 42 1.51 -24.99 -6.25
N PHE A 43 1.86 -24.28 -7.32
CA PHE A 43 1.36 -24.51 -8.67
C PHE A 43 2.46 -25.13 -9.52
N GLN A 44 2.26 -26.36 -9.97
CA GLN A 44 3.24 -27.08 -10.78
C GLN A 44 2.55 -28.00 -11.79
N ASP A 45 2.96 -27.92 -13.07
CA ASP A 45 2.48 -28.79 -14.15
C ASP A 45 0.94 -28.83 -14.27
N GLY A 46 0.26 -27.71 -14.02
CA GLY A 46 -1.20 -27.60 -14.05
C GLY A 46 -1.91 -28.04 -12.76
N TRP A 47 -1.16 -28.44 -11.73
CA TRP A 47 -1.70 -28.88 -10.45
C TRP A 47 -1.50 -27.85 -9.36
N LEU A 48 -2.49 -27.73 -8.48
CA LEU A 48 -2.40 -27.03 -7.21
C LEU A 48 -2.25 -28.05 -6.07
N THR A 49 -1.29 -27.84 -5.19
CA THR A 49 -1.11 -28.61 -3.94
C THR A 49 -1.05 -27.66 -2.74
N VAL A 50 -1.83 -27.96 -1.71
CA VAL A 50 -1.84 -27.20 -0.45
C VAL A 50 -1.05 -27.95 0.62
N SER A 51 -0.16 -27.23 1.29
CA SER A 51 0.70 -27.75 2.36
C SER A 51 0.69 -26.80 3.56
N GLY A 52 0.91 -27.32 4.76
CA GLY A 52 0.96 -26.49 5.98
C GLY A 52 -0.05 -26.92 7.03
N ARG A 53 -0.82 -25.98 7.58
CA ARG A 53 -1.80 -26.25 8.66
C ARG A 53 -3.24 -25.84 8.37
N GLY A 54 -3.46 -25.09 7.29
CA GLY A 54 -4.78 -24.60 6.92
C GLY A 54 -5.12 -24.96 5.48
N ALA A 55 -6.00 -24.16 4.88
CA ALA A 55 -6.51 -24.37 3.55
C ALA A 55 -6.19 -23.19 2.62
N LEU A 56 -6.43 -23.42 1.34
CA LEU A 56 -6.54 -22.38 0.33
C LEU A 56 -8.02 -22.18 0.01
N THR A 57 -8.48 -20.94 -0.01
CA THR A 57 -9.85 -20.58 -0.43
C THR A 57 -9.77 -19.77 -1.71
N VAL A 58 -10.58 -20.12 -2.70
CA VAL A 58 -10.76 -19.38 -3.94
C VAL A 58 -12.11 -18.72 -3.91
N LEU A 59 -12.15 -17.40 -4.06
CA LEU A 59 -13.38 -16.61 -4.19
C LEU A 59 -13.48 -16.09 -5.63
N THR A 60 -14.53 -16.47 -6.34
CA THR A 60 -14.82 -15.97 -7.70
C THR A 60 -16.30 -15.63 -7.79
N ASP A 61 -16.64 -14.39 -8.15
CA ASP A 61 -18.03 -13.92 -8.30
C ASP A 61 -18.94 -14.25 -7.08
N GLY A 62 -18.39 -14.16 -5.87
CA GLY A 62 -19.11 -14.46 -4.63
C GLY A 62 -19.19 -15.96 -4.27
N ILE A 63 -18.62 -16.84 -5.09
CA ILE A 63 -18.58 -18.28 -4.85
C ILE A 63 -17.23 -18.64 -4.22
N GLU A 64 -17.27 -19.30 -3.06
CA GLU A 64 -16.09 -19.77 -2.35
C GLU A 64 -15.89 -21.27 -2.53
N GLU A 65 -14.67 -21.67 -2.91
CA GLU A 65 -14.21 -23.06 -2.96
C GLU A 65 -12.95 -23.23 -2.10
N THR A 66 -12.92 -24.27 -1.27
CA THR A 66 -11.80 -24.50 -0.34
C THR A 66 -11.05 -25.79 -0.67
N VAL A 67 -9.73 -25.69 -0.72
CA VAL A 67 -8.81 -26.82 -0.88
C VAL A 67 -8.05 -27.02 0.43
N ALA A 68 -8.39 -28.09 1.14
CA ALA A 68 -7.72 -28.45 2.38
C ALA A 68 -6.26 -28.89 2.17
N GLU A 69 -5.48 -28.82 3.23
CA GLU A 69 -4.12 -29.38 3.30
C GLU A 69 -4.07 -30.85 2.85
N GLY A 70 -2.98 -31.20 2.17
CA GLY A 70 -2.74 -32.55 1.66
C GLY A 70 -3.50 -32.89 0.37
N ASN A 71 -4.46 -32.06 -0.03
CA ASN A 71 -5.16 -32.24 -1.29
C ASN A 71 -4.35 -31.70 -2.47
N ARG A 72 -4.52 -32.40 -3.60
CA ARG A 72 -4.01 -32.01 -4.92
C ARG A 72 -5.17 -31.99 -5.89
N VAL A 73 -5.33 -30.87 -6.59
CA VAL A 73 -6.42 -30.64 -7.55
C VAL A 73 -5.88 -30.01 -8.83
N GLU A 74 -6.59 -30.17 -9.94
CA GLU A 74 -6.23 -29.47 -11.17
C GLU A 74 -6.48 -27.98 -10.99
N ALA A 75 -5.49 -27.14 -11.30
CA ALA A 75 -5.64 -25.69 -11.14
C ALA A 75 -6.75 -25.14 -12.04
N GLY A 76 -6.99 -25.76 -13.20
CA GLY A 76 -8.06 -25.38 -14.12
C GLY A 76 -9.46 -25.59 -13.57
N ASP A 77 -9.64 -26.47 -12.59
CA ASP A 77 -10.95 -26.71 -11.96
C ASP A 77 -11.32 -25.58 -10.99
N LEU A 78 -10.32 -24.96 -10.35
CA LEU A 78 -10.52 -23.87 -9.40
C LEU A 78 -10.51 -22.49 -10.06
N PHE A 79 -9.73 -22.35 -11.14
CA PHE A 79 -9.53 -21.09 -11.83
C PHE A 79 -9.92 -21.25 -13.29
N THR A 80 -11.00 -20.59 -13.70
CA THR A 80 -11.20 -20.35 -15.13
C THR A 80 -10.22 -19.25 -15.54
N VAL A 81 -9.00 -19.63 -15.93
CA VAL A 81 -8.01 -18.67 -16.44
C VAL A 81 -8.49 -18.15 -17.79
N ARG A 82 -9.24 -17.05 -17.77
CA ARG A 82 -9.43 -16.20 -18.94
C ARG A 82 -8.11 -15.48 -19.16
N PRO A 83 -7.52 -15.50 -20.36
CA PRO A 83 -6.48 -14.54 -20.69
C PRO A 83 -7.10 -13.16 -20.61
N HIS A 84 -6.99 -12.49 -19.46
CA HIS A 84 -7.30 -11.08 -19.42
C HIS A 84 -6.15 -10.37 -20.15
N GLU A 85 -6.49 -9.42 -21.02
CA GLU A 85 -5.51 -8.43 -21.47
C GLU A 85 -4.87 -7.87 -20.20
N ARG A 86 -3.54 -8.00 -20.08
CA ARG A 86 -2.79 -7.55 -18.89
C ARG A 86 -3.43 -6.28 -18.36
N LEU A 87 -3.93 -6.33 -17.11
CA LEU A 87 -4.28 -5.15 -16.34
C LEU A 87 -3.14 -4.16 -16.59
N PRO A 88 -3.45 -2.92 -17.02
CA PRO A 88 -2.41 -1.92 -17.18
C PRO A 88 -1.55 -1.94 -15.92
N ARG A 89 -0.23 -2.09 -16.12
CA ARG A 89 0.76 -2.18 -15.04
C ARG A 89 0.66 -0.94 -14.18
N GLU A 90 -0.03 -1.06 -13.05
CA GLU A 90 -0.33 0.02 -12.10
C GLU A 90 -1.03 1.21 -12.79
N PRO A 91 -1.86 1.99 -12.08
CA PRO A 91 -2.21 3.31 -12.62
C PRO A 91 -0.89 4.04 -12.86
N GLN A 92 -0.68 4.55 -14.07
CA GLN A 92 0.32 5.60 -14.30
C GLN A 92 -0.20 6.85 -13.57
N ILE A 93 -0.10 6.86 -12.25
CA ILE A 93 -0.16 8.10 -11.49
C ILE A 93 1.07 8.86 -11.98
N GLU A 94 0.88 10.04 -12.57
CA GLU A 94 2.00 10.94 -12.86
C GLU A 94 2.76 11.13 -11.53
N SER A 95 3.94 10.50 -11.46
CA SER A 95 4.85 10.60 -10.32
C SER A 95 5.10 12.07 -10.08
N ILE A 96 4.90 12.53 -8.84
CA ILE A 96 5.32 13.88 -8.50
C ILE A 96 6.83 13.82 -8.41
N ASP A 97 7.50 14.44 -9.37
CA ASP A 97 8.94 14.63 -9.30
C ASP A 97 9.25 15.75 -8.29
N LEU A 98 9.11 15.37 -7.01
CA LEU A 98 9.38 16.24 -5.88
C LEU A 98 10.85 16.68 -5.92
N GLN A 99 11.74 15.81 -6.39
CA GLN A 99 13.16 16.12 -6.59
C GLN A 99 13.35 17.22 -7.63
N ALA A 100 12.75 17.14 -8.82
CA ALA A 100 12.88 18.18 -9.84
C ALA A 100 12.28 19.52 -9.41
N THR A 101 11.19 19.48 -8.63
CA THR A 101 10.54 20.69 -8.11
C THR A 101 11.40 21.36 -7.04
N LEU A 102 11.93 20.56 -6.10
CA LEU A 102 12.81 21.06 -5.03
C LEU A 102 14.21 21.42 -5.53
N ALA A 103 14.74 20.75 -6.55
CA ALA A 103 16.02 21.09 -7.17
C ALA A 103 16.04 22.48 -7.82
N GLN A 104 14.86 23.01 -8.17
CA GLN A 104 14.70 24.40 -8.63
C GLN A 104 14.68 25.41 -7.47
N GLY A 105 14.70 24.93 -6.22
CA GLY A 105 14.63 25.73 -5.01
C GLY A 105 13.23 26.26 -4.69
N ASP A 106 12.19 25.65 -5.26
CA ASP A 106 10.79 26.06 -5.07
C ASP A 106 10.08 25.12 -4.08
N GLY A 107 10.34 25.33 -2.80
CA GLY A 107 9.70 24.57 -1.72
C GLY A 107 8.19 24.74 -1.67
N LEU A 108 7.68 25.92 -2.05
CA LEU A 108 6.25 26.21 -2.06
C LEU A 108 5.52 25.46 -3.18
N ALA A 109 6.10 25.37 -4.37
CA ALA A 109 5.55 24.53 -5.44
C ALA A 109 5.53 23.04 -5.05
N ALA A 110 6.58 22.56 -4.36
CA ALA A 110 6.63 21.20 -3.86
C ALA A 110 5.55 20.92 -2.80
N ALA A 111 5.34 21.86 -1.87
CA ALA A 111 4.29 21.77 -0.87
C ALA A 111 2.89 21.81 -1.49
N ASP A 112 2.65 22.67 -2.49
CA ASP A 112 1.36 22.74 -3.19
C ASP A 112 1.02 21.41 -3.87
N LEU A 113 1.99 20.80 -4.55
CA LEU A 113 1.84 19.47 -5.17
C LEU A 113 1.49 18.40 -4.12
N ILE A 114 2.21 18.35 -3.01
CA ILE A 114 1.93 17.39 -1.91
C ILE A 114 0.53 17.60 -1.35
N LEU A 115 0.17 18.84 -1.02
CA LEU A 115 -1.10 19.18 -0.39
C LEU A 115 -2.30 18.93 -1.33
N SER A 116 -2.12 19.11 -2.64
CA SER A 116 -3.15 18.81 -3.64
C SER A 116 -3.51 17.32 -3.69
N ARG A 117 -2.52 16.43 -3.47
CA ARG A 117 -2.72 14.98 -3.45
C ARG A 117 -3.27 14.46 -2.13
N LEU A 118 -2.85 15.05 -1.02
CA LEU A 118 -3.33 14.68 0.32
C LEU A 118 -4.78 15.12 0.55
N GLY A 119 -5.26 16.11 -0.20
CA GLY A 119 -6.63 16.59 -0.15
C GLY A 119 -6.92 17.56 1.01
N GLU A 120 -8.18 17.96 1.14
CA GLU A 120 -8.62 18.91 2.17
C GLU A 120 -8.74 18.28 3.56
N ASP A 121 -8.87 16.94 3.63
CA ASP A 121 -9.07 16.21 4.89
C ASP A 121 -7.78 16.02 5.72
N LEU A 122 -6.63 16.44 5.20
CA LEU A 122 -5.38 16.43 5.95
C LEU A 122 -5.50 17.35 7.18
N ALA A 123 -5.06 16.87 8.34
CA ALA A 123 -5.06 17.65 9.57
C ALA A 123 -4.46 19.06 9.38
N GLU A 124 -5.17 20.10 9.81
CA GLU A 124 -4.82 21.51 9.59
C GLU A 124 -3.40 21.85 10.11
N ASP A 125 -3.03 21.28 11.26
CA ASP A 125 -1.69 21.45 11.83
C ASP A 125 -0.60 20.83 10.94
N ALA A 126 -0.86 19.68 10.31
CA ALA A 126 0.07 19.05 9.38
C ALA A 126 0.21 19.88 8.10
N ARG A 127 -0.90 20.39 7.57
CA ARG A 127 -0.92 21.31 6.42
C ARG A 127 -0.10 22.58 6.70
N ARG A 128 -0.29 23.21 7.86
CA ARG A 128 0.48 24.40 8.26
C ARG A 128 1.98 24.10 8.34
N MET A 129 2.36 23.00 9.00
CA MET A 129 3.77 22.62 9.13
C MET A 129 4.44 22.33 7.78
N ILE A 130 3.74 21.70 6.83
CA ILE A 130 4.27 21.48 5.48
C ILE A 130 4.59 22.81 4.78
N VAL A 131 3.71 23.80 4.90
CA VAL A 131 3.93 25.14 4.33
C VAL A 131 5.06 25.89 5.04
N GLU A 132 5.14 25.84 6.36
CA GLU A 132 6.23 26.47 7.11
C GLU A 132 7.60 25.88 6.72
N LEU A 133 7.69 24.57 6.52
CA LEU A 133 8.90 23.91 6.03
C LEU A 133 9.21 24.32 4.58
N ALA A 134 8.18 24.48 3.73
CA ALA A 134 8.30 24.91 2.32
C ALA A 134 9.06 26.23 2.18
N GLU A 135 8.78 27.18 3.06
CA GLU A 135 9.38 28.51 3.08
C GLU A 135 10.87 28.48 3.48
N THR A 136 11.35 27.41 4.11
CA THR A 136 12.76 27.27 4.51
C THR A 136 13.67 26.73 3.41
N VAL A 137 13.09 26.19 2.33
CA VAL A 137 13.84 25.65 1.19
C VAL A 137 14.49 26.80 0.44
N THR A 138 15.81 26.85 0.47
CA THR A 138 16.60 27.86 -0.25
C THR A 138 17.26 27.21 -1.47
N PRO A 139 17.20 27.82 -2.66
CA PRO A 139 17.89 27.31 -3.84
C PRO A 139 19.39 27.10 -3.59
N GLY A 140 19.93 25.94 -3.94
CA GLY A 140 21.38 25.66 -3.93
C GLY A 140 21.93 24.93 -2.71
N ALA A 141 21.10 24.28 -1.89
CA ALA A 141 21.58 23.35 -0.86
C ALA A 141 22.20 22.08 -1.49
N VAL A 142 23.24 21.56 -0.84
CA VAL A 142 24.29 20.69 -1.40
C VAL A 142 23.84 19.26 -1.73
N ASP A 143 22.65 18.83 -1.28
CA ASP A 143 22.06 17.51 -1.56
C ASP A 143 20.52 17.60 -1.66
N PRO A 144 19.88 17.12 -2.75
CA PRO A 144 18.42 17.05 -2.87
C PRO A 144 17.75 16.32 -1.70
N THR A 145 18.39 15.28 -1.15
CA THR A 145 17.87 14.51 -0.01
C THR A 145 17.76 15.36 1.25
N ASP A 146 18.75 16.21 1.50
CA ASP A 146 18.75 17.10 2.67
C ASP A 146 17.72 18.22 2.54
N GLN A 147 17.42 18.65 1.32
CA GLN A 147 16.36 19.64 1.07
C GLN A 147 14.97 19.07 1.35
N ILE A 148 14.72 17.82 0.97
CA ILE A 148 13.40 17.21 1.13
C ILE A 148 13.19 16.62 2.54
N ARG A 149 14.27 16.35 3.27
CA ARG A 149 14.23 15.62 4.55
C ARG A 149 13.23 16.17 5.56
N PRO A 150 13.15 17.49 5.81
CA PRO A 150 12.18 18.02 6.77
C PRO A 150 10.73 17.72 6.38
N PHE A 151 10.41 17.74 5.08
CA PHE A 151 9.07 17.43 4.56
C PHE A 151 8.72 15.97 4.74
N VAL A 152 9.65 15.09 4.36
CA VAL A 152 9.44 13.64 4.44
C VAL A 152 9.32 13.20 5.89
N ASP A 153 10.18 13.71 6.77
CA ASP A 153 10.13 13.40 8.21
C ASP A 153 8.78 13.84 8.82
N GLN A 154 8.27 15.02 8.44
CA GLN A 154 6.97 15.51 8.92
C GLN A 154 5.79 14.68 8.40
N LEU A 155 5.83 14.23 7.14
CA LEU A 155 4.82 13.34 6.57
C LEU A 155 4.82 11.99 7.28
N ILE A 156 6.00 11.44 7.58
CA ILE A 156 6.15 10.20 8.36
C ILE A 156 5.58 10.37 9.77
N GLU A 157 5.87 11.49 10.45
CA GLU A 157 5.32 11.75 11.78
C GLU A 157 3.79 11.85 11.74
N THR A 158 3.25 12.55 10.74
CA THR A 158 1.79 12.69 10.56
C THR A 158 1.14 11.33 10.30
N ARG A 159 1.76 10.50 9.46
CA ARG A 159 1.33 9.12 9.22
C ARG A 159 1.34 8.29 10.51
N ASN A 160 2.38 8.40 11.33
CA ASN A 160 2.47 7.67 12.59
C ASN A 160 1.38 8.12 13.57
N ARG A 161 1.13 9.43 13.70
CA ARG A 161 0.02 9.97 14.50
C ARG A 161 -1.35 9.50 13.99
N ALA A 162 -1.54 9.39 12.68
CA ALA A 162 -2.78 8.84 12.11
C ALA A 162 -2.98 7.37 12.52
N ARG A 163 -1.93 6.54 12.44
CA ARG A 163 -1.95 5.14 12.91
C ARG A 163 -2.27 5.04 14.40
N ASP A 164 -1.64 5.87 15.23
CA ASP A 164 -1.86 5.86 16.69
C ASP A 164 -3.29 6.22 17.07
N ARG A 165 -3.96 7.05 16.25
CA ARG A 165 -5.37 7.43 16.42
C ARG A 165 -6.35 6.44 15.78
N GLY A 166 -5.86 5.40 15.11
CA GLY A 166 -6.67 4.43 14.37
C GLY A 166 -7.21 4.96 13.03
N ASP A 167 -6.74 6.11 12.57
CA ASP A 167 -7.05 6.66 11.25
C ASP A 167 -6.16 6.02 10.19
N PHE A 168 -6.48 4.77 9.86
CA PHE A 168 -5.73 4.00 8.87
C PHE A 168 -5.92 4.53 7.45
N GLU A 169 -6.96 5.32 7.19
CA GLU A 169 -7.23 5.90 5.87
C GLU A 169 -6.29 7.09 5.61
N GLU A 170 -6.15 8.01 6.56
CA GLU A 170 -5.17 9.11 6.48
C GLU A 170 -3.74 8.56 6.40
N ALA A 171 -3.40 7.56 7.22
CA ALA A 171 -2.08 6.92 7.18
C ALA A 171 -1.75 6.30 5.81
N ASP A 172 -2.74 5.68 5.17
CA ASP A 172 -2.58 5.04 3.86
C ASP A 172 -2.46 6.08 2.74
N ARG A 173 -3.25 7.17 2.78
CA ARG A 173 -3.09 8.31 1.86
C ARG A 173 -1.67 8.89 1.91
N ILE A 174 -1.15 9.14 3.12
CA ILE A 174 0.21 9.68 3.28
C ILE A 174 1.25 8.70 2.74
N ARG A 175 1.08 7.39 2.99
CA ARG A 175 1.96 6.34 2.46
C ARG A 175 2.00 6.35 0.94
N THR A 176 0.83 6.43 0.29
CA THR A 176 0.73 6.49 -1.18
C THR A 176 1.44 7.72 -1.73
N VAL A 177 1.21 8.91 -1.16
CA VAL A 177 1.88 10.15 -1.60
C VAL A 177 3.40 10.06 -1.48
N LEU A 178 3.93 9.47 -0.40
CA LEU A 178 5.37 9.27 -0.24
C LEU A 178 5.93 8.35 -1.35
N ILE A 179 5.30 7.20 -1.58
CA ILE A 179 5.72 6.24 -2.63
C ILE A 179 5.66 6.88 -4.02
N ASP A 180 4.56 7.58 -4.33
CA ASP A 180 4.35 8.27 -5.62
C ASP A 180 5.32 9.43 -5.85
N SER A 181 5.91 9.96 -4.77
CA SER A 181 6.95 11.00 -4.80
C SER A 181 8.37 10.41 -4.87
N GLY A 182 8.50 9.09 -5.06
CA GLY A 182 9.79 8.39 -5.11
C GLY A 182 10.43 8.13 -3.74
N VAL A 183 9.70 8.32 -2.65
CA VAL A 183 10.17 8.05 -1.28
C VAL A 183 9.79 6.63 -0.88
N GLU A 184 10.80 5.77 -0.72
CA GLU A 184 10.63 4.44 -0.14
C GLU A 184 10.71 4.52 1.38
N VAL A 185 9.68 4.02 2.07
CA VAL A 185 9.61 4.03 3.54
C VAL A 185 9.88 2.63 4.09
N HIS A 186 10.88 2.52 4.97
CA HIS A 186 11.28 1.31 5.66
C HIS A 186 10.88 1.41 7.15
N ASP A 187 9.88 0.63 7.54
CA ASP A 187 9.42 0.57 8.93
C ASP A 187 10.12 -0.56 9.70
N GLU A 188 10.89 -0.19 10.72
CA GLU A 188 11.45 -1.08 11.73
C GLU A 188 10.70 -0.91 13.07
N PRO A 189 10.77 -1.88 14.00
CA PRO A 189 10.19 -1.72 15.33
C PRO A 189 10.74 -0.48 16.04
N GLY A 190 9.89 0.56 16.18
CA GLY A 190 10.24 1.81 16.85
C GLY A 190 11.01 2.82 16.01
N ARG A 191 11.25 2.55 14.71
CA ARG A 191 11.99 3.45 13.82
C ARG A 191 11.46 3.37 12.40
N THR A 192 11.21 4.52 11.78
CA THR A 192 10.94 4.60 10.34
C THR A 192 12.13 5.27 9.66
N GLU A 193 12.76 4.57 8.73
CA GLU A 193 13.77 5.12 7.81
C GLU A 193 13.15 5.32 6.43
N TRP A 194 13.75 6.18 5.60
CA TRP A 194 13.31 6.35 4.22
C TRP A 194 14.49 6.61 3.29
N THR A 195 14.32 6.28 2.03
CA THR A 195 15.28 6.56 0.95
C THR A 195 14.56 7.18 -0.25
N LEU A 196 15.29 7.94 -1.07
CA LEU A 196 14.81 8.42 -2.35
C LEU A 196 15.26 7.45 -3.45
N ARG A 197 14.33 7.03 -4.30
CA ARG A 197 14.68 6.42 -5.59
C ARG A 197 15.24 7.49 -6.52
N ASN A 198 16.40 7.20 -7.09
CA ASN A 198 16.95 7.89 -8.27
C ASN A 198 16.29 7.38 -9.55
#